data_AF-A0A7S3V232-F1
#
_entry.id   AF-A0A7S3V232-F1
#
_cell.length_a   1.000
_cell.length_b   1.000
_cell.length_c   1.000
_cell.angle_alpha   90.00
_cell.angle_beta   90.00
_cell.angle_gamma   90.00
#
_symmetry.space_group_name_H-M   'P 1'
#
loop_
_entity.id
_entity.type
_entity.pdbx_description
1 polymer ?
#
loop_
_entity_poly.entity_id
_entity_poly.type
_entity_poly.pdbx_seq_one_letter_code
_entity_poly.pdbx_strand_id
1 'polypeptide(L)'
;MAQLLNFTSGGEVMERTSTFNDFFMAKRSFDVQFYLLFSQAILVKLMFVVFAKGARAIVDKKAWKKQFIALNKRTWTAMGVDFGDDETWYQAALFNFPLSFHHLVGGLLCVPSVFGVPGISKEVAFALARHGALFETAWEFQDIVTRFYQFIFKENWRKLNPPGLLKILAIHHACGMCAVIPMNLYFGNSVLYHESIFLLQGAAGISIGSQSYAYTLDLKKDSDVFKYKILSLIVLAVILYTRVFRFFSLGLELATLMYGSNFAIFALAMAASSLMSIFNVLLLLDALKKIS
;
A
#
# COMPACT_ATOMS: atom_id res chain seq x y z
N MET A 1 25.66 25.30 9.45
CA MET A 1 25.01 24.84 8.20
C MET A 1 26.01 24.35 7.14
N ALA A 2 27.25 23.98 7.52
CA ALA A 2 28.33 23.60 6.59
C ALA A 2 29.08 22.31 7.02
N GLN A 3 28.37 21.32 7.58
CA GLN A 3 28.95 20.04 8.06
C GLN A 3 28.31 18.79 7.42
N LEU A 4 27.59 18.94 6.30
CA LEU A 4 26.84 17.84 5.67
C LEU A 4 27.49 17.25 4.40
N LEU A 5 28.75 17.57 4.11
CA LEU A 5 29.44 17.09 2.89
C LEU A 5 30.83 16.44 3.12
N ASN A 6 31.11 15.91 4.32
CA ASN A 6 32.29 15.06 4.54
C ASN A 6 31.94 13.56 4.49
N PHE A 7 31.39 13.09 3.36
CA PHE A 7 31.10 11.67 3.13
C PHE A 7 32.11 10.95 2.21
N THR A 8 33.22 11.57 1.83
CA THR A 8 34.15 10.98 0.84
C THR A 8 35.64 11.20 1.12
N SER A 9 36.09 11.03 2.36
CA SER A 9 37.54 10.95 2.63
C SER A 9 37.96 9.56 3.12
N GLY A 10 38.23 8.66 2.16
CA GLY A 10 39.43 7.82 2.23
C GLY A 10 39.40 6.52 3.03
N GLY A 11 38.24 5.93 3.32
CA GLY A 11 38.19 4.55 3.82
C GLY A 11 38.15 3.57 2.67
N GLU A 12 39.03 2.57 2.64
CA GLU A 12 39.00 1.44 1.71
C GLU A 12 37.55 0.98 1.47
N VAL A 13 37.10 1.09 0.23
CA VAL A 13 35.86 0.46 -0.23
C VAL A 13 36.12 -1.04 -0.22
N MET A 14 36.09 -1.66 0.97
CA MET A 14 35.92 -3.10 1.04
C MET A 14 34.57 -3.37 0.41
N GLU A 15 34.61 -3.89 -0.82
CA GLU A 15 33.51 -4.49 -1.57
C GLU A 15 32.99 -5.69 -0.77
N ARG A 16 32.29 -5.41 0.33
CA ARG A 16 31.71 -6.47 1.13
C ARG A 16 30.45 -6.91 0.41
N THR A 17 30.55 -8.02 -0.30
CA THR A 17 29.41 -8.69 -0.92
C THR A 17 28.31 -8.91 0.12
N SER A 18 27.11 -8.42 -0.17
CA SER A 18 25.95 -8.62 0.72
C SER A 18 25.67 -10.11 0.91
N THR A 19 25.44 -10.50 2.16
CA THR A 19 25.21 -11.89 2.57
C THR A 19 23.72 -12.22 2.52
N PHE A 20 23.36 -13.50 2.51
CA PHE A 20 21.95 -13.93 2.61
C PHE A 20 21.26 -13.35 3.86
N ASN A 21 21.99 -13.29 4.98
CA ASN A 21 21.50 -12.72 6.23
C ASN A 21 21.19 -11.22 6.10
N ASP A 22 21.94 -10.47 5.29
CA ASP A 22 21.68 -9.05 5.07
C ASP A 22 20.31 -8.83 4.40
N PHE A 23 19.93 -9.70 3.45
CA PHE A 23 18.62 -9.66 2.81
C PHE A 23 17.50 -10.05 3.79
N PHE A 24 17.70 -11.10 4.59
CA PHE A 24 16.72 -11.54 5.60
C PHE A 24 16.49 -10.47 6.69
N MET A 25 17.55 -9.76 7.06
CA MET A 25 17.49 -8.68 8.06
C MET A 25 17.16 -7.32 7.44
N ALA A 26 16.75 -7.30 6.16
CA ALA A 26 16.47 -6.11 5.36
C ALA A 26 17.48 -4.98 5.59
N LYS A 27 18.79 -5.30 5.60
CA LYS A 27 19.87 -4.38 6.00
C LYS A 27 19.70 -2.98 5.40
N ARG A 28 19.99 -1.96 6.20
CA ARG A 28 19.86 -0.53 5.86
C ARG A 28 20.96 -0.04 4.91
N SER A 29 21.26 -0.80 3.86
CA SER A 29 22.17 -0.41 2.79
C SER A 29 21.43 -0.32 1.47
N PHE A 30 21.83 0.62 0.63
CA PHE A 30 21.10 0.93 -0.61
C PHE A 30 21.00 -0.28 -1.53
N ASP A 31 22.09 -1.03 -1.69
CA ASP A 31 22.14 -2.26 -2.49
C ASP A 31 21.10 -3.28 -2.01
N VAL A 32 21.08 -3.61 -0.71
CA VAL A 32 20.15 -4.59 -0.14
C VAL A 32 18.70 -4.15 -0.30
N GLN A 33 18.39 -2.88 -0.01
CA GLN A 33 17.03 -2.35 -0.17
C GLN A 33 16.57 -2.41 -1.63
N PHE A 34 17.45 -2.08 -2.57
CA PHE A 34 17.14 -2.12 -4.00
C PHE A 34 16.94 -3.55 -4.50
N TYR A 35 17.85 -4.48 -4.18
CA TYR A 35 17.68 -5.90 -4.51
C TYR A 35 16.40 -6.50 -3.92
N LEU A 36 16.05 -6.15 -2.68
CA LEU A 36 14.79 -6.56 -2.07
C LEU A 36 13.59 -5.97 -2.81
N LEU A 37 13.62 -4.70 -3.23
CA LEU A 37 12.56 -4.10 -4.04
C LEU A 37 12.30 -4.92 -5.32
N PHE A 38 13.33 -5.26 -6.10
CA PHE A 38 13.14 -6.03 -7.34
C PHE A 38 12.66 -7.45 -7.10
N SER A 39 13.28 -8.16 -6.15
CA SER A 39 12.90 -9.54 -5.84
C SER A 39 11.47 -9.63 -5.31
N GLN A 40 11.08 -8.70 -4.42
CA GLN A 40 9.71 -8.62 -3.94
C GLN A 40 8.74 -8.21 -5.05
N ALA A 41 9.14 -7.36 -6.00
CA ALA A 41 8.26 -6.96 -7.11
C ALA A 41 7.86 -8.16 -7.98
N ILE A 42 8.81 -9.09 -8.22
CA ILE A 42 8.54 -10.36 -8.89
C ILE A 42 7.61 -11.24 -8.05
N LEU A 43 7.90 -11.39 -6.76
CA LEU A 43 7.08 -12.19 -5.84
C LEU A 43 5.63 -11.69 -5.77
N VAL A 44 5.47 -10.37 -5.62
CA VAL A 44 4.18 -9.69 -5.61
C VAL A 44 3.44 -9.96 -6.92
N LYS A 45 4.08 -9.81 -8.09
CA LYS A 45 3.45 -10.12 -9.38
C LYS A 45 2.89 -11.54 -9.43
N LEU A 46 3.69 -12.52 -9.01
CA LEU A 46 3.29 -13.93 -8.98
C LEU A 46 2.11 -14.15 -8.03
N MET A 47 2.19 -13.58 -6.82
CA MET A 47 1.12 -13.62 -5.83
C MET A 47 -0.19 -13.08 -6.40
N PHE A 48 -0.17 -11.88 -7.01
CA PHE A 48 -1.36 -11.26 -7.63
C PHE A 48 -1.98 -12.16 -8.71
N VAL A 49 -1.16 -12.78 -9.56
CA VAL A 49 -1.66 -13.71 -10.61
C VAL A 49 -2.32 -14.94 -10.00
N VAL A 50 -1.70 -15.58 -9.01
CA VAL A 50 -2.24 -16.79 -8.37
C VAL A 50 -3.55 -16.47 -7.64
N PHE A 51 -3.57 -15.41 -6.83
CA PHE A 51 -4.75 -15.00 -6.09
C PHE A 51 -5.90 -14.57 -7.01
N ALA A 52 -5.63 -13.80 -8.06
CA ALA A 52 -6.68 -13.39 -9.00
C ALA A 52 -7.32 -14.59 -9.72
N LYS A 53 -6.51 -15.60 -10.10
CA LYS A 53 -7.03 -16.85 -10.67
C LYS A 53 -7.90 -17.62 -9.68
N GLY A 54 -7.45 -17.75 -8.42
CA GLY A 54 -8.24 -18.38 -7.35
C GLY A 54 -9.55 -17.65 -7.07
N ALA A 55 -9.50 -16.32 -6.95
CA ALA A 55 -10.66 -15.47 -6.74
C ALA A 55 -11.67 -15.61 -7.89
N ARG A 56 -11.21 -15.60 -9.15
CA ARG A 56 -12.06 -15.84 -10.32
C ARG A 56 -12.79 -17.18 -10.23
N ALA A 57 -12.06 -18.27 -9.98
CA ALA A 57 -12.63 -19.62 -9.88
C ALA A 57 -13.73 -19.74 -8.81
N ILE A 58 -13.64 -18.94 -7.75
CA ILE A 58 -14.67 -18.85 -6.71
C ILE A 58 -15.83 -17.97 -7.18
N VAL A 59 -15.55 -16.73 -7.60
CA VAL A 59 -16.57 -15.70 -7.90
C VAL A 59 -17.43 -16.08 -9.11
N ASP A 60 -16.88 -16.75 -10.12
CA ASP A 60 -17.61 -17.19 -11.31
C ASP A 60 -18.80 -18.11 -10.99
N LYS A 61 -18.75 -18.81 -9.85
CA LYS A 61 -19.78 -19.75 -9.41
C LYS A 61 -20.80 -19.12 -8.45
N LYS A 62 -20.74 -17.82 -8.20
CA LYS A 62 -21.52 -17.16 -7.15
C LYS A 62 -22.65 -16.32 -7.71
N ALA A 63 -23.85 -16.48 -7.15
CA ALA A 63 -25.03 -15.71 -7.53
C ALA A 63 -24.84 -14.18 -7.34
N TRP A 64 -24.01 -13.77 -6.37
CA TRP A 64 -23.70 -12.37 -6.09
C TRP A 64 -22.68 -11.73 -7.05
N LYS A 65 -22.12 -12.46 -8.04
CA LYS A 65 -21.09 -11.93 -8.97
C LYS A 65 -21.51 -10.62 -9.63
N LYS A 66 -22.73 -10.53 -10.16
CA LYS A 66 -23.22 -9.32 -10.85
C LYS A 66 -23.28 -8.12 -9.91
N GLN A 67 -23.79 -8.31 -8.69
CA GLN A 67 -23.84 -7.26 -7.68
C GLN A 67 -22.43 -6.82 -7.27
N PHE A 68 -21.52 -7.77 -7.05
CA PHE A 68 -20.13 -7.49 -6.71
C PHE A 68 -19.44 -6.60 -7.76
N ILE A 69 -19.61 -6.90 -9.05
CA ILE A 69 -19.08 -6.06 -10.15
C ILE A 69 -19.74 -4.68 -10.14
N ALA A 70 -21.06 -4.60 -10.01
CA ALA A 70 -21.80 -3.34 -10.03
C ALA A 70 -21.41 -2.40 -8.88
N LEU A 71 -21.22 -2.93 -7.66
CA LEU A 71 -20.82 -2.13 -6.50
C LEU A 71 -19.37 -1.63 -6.64
N ASN A 72 -18.45 -2.48 -7.13
CA ASN A 72 -17.09 -2.05 -7.43
C ASN A 72 -17.07 -0.95 -8.50
N LYS A 73 -17.82 -1.14 -9.60
CA LYS A 73 -17.98 -0.13 -10.66
C LYS A 73 -18.44 1.20 -10.09
N ARG A 74 -19.49 1.20 -9.26
CA ARG A 74 -20.00 2.41 -8.60
C ARG A 74 -18.92 3.15 -7.80
N THR A 75 -18.12 2.45 -6.99
CA THR A 75 -17.06 3.07 -6.19
C THR A 75 -15.97 3.69 -7.06
N TRP A 76 -15.43 2.93 -8.02
CA TRP A 76 -14.36 3.42 -8.89
C TRP A 76 -14.81 4.55 -9.82
N THR A 77 -16.05 4.49 -10.34
CA THR A 77 -16.62 5.60 -11.11
C THR A 77 -16.80 6.86 -10.27
N ALA A 78 -17.14 6.74 -8.98
CA ALA A 78 -17.18 7.89 -8.08
C ALA A 78 -15.81 8.56 -7.88
N MET A 79 -14.72 7.84 -8.12
CA MET A 79 -13.35 8.35 -8.11
C MET A 79 -12.85 8.77 -9.52
N GLY A 80 -13.75 8.82 -10.52
CA GLY A 80 -13.43 9.22 -11.88
C GLY A 80 -12.76 8.15 -12.74
N VAL A 81 -12.85 6.87 -12.35
CA VAL A 81 -12.31 5.74 -13.13
C VAL A 81 -13.40 5.11 -13.99
N ASP A 82 -13.11 4.93 -15.27
CA ASP A 82 -13.96 4.20 -16.21
C ASP A 82 -13.16 3.20 -17.04
N PHE A 83 -13.42 1.91 -16.87
CA PHE A 83 -12.78 0.82 -17.62
C PHE A 83 -13.51 0.46 -18.92
N GLY A 84 -14.67 1.07 -19.19
CA GLY A 84 -15.51 0.78 -20.34
C GLY A 84 -16.33 -0.49 -20.18
N ASP A 85 -15.76 -1.65 -20.50
CA ASP A 85 -16.50 -2.92 -20.60
C ASP A 85 -16.56 -3.73 -19.29
N ASP A 86 -17.55 -4.63 -19.22
CA ASP A 86 -17.83 -5.43 -18.04
C ASP A 86 -16.72 -6.44 -17.68
N GLU A 87 -15.96 -6.97 -18.64
CA GLU A 87 -14.86 -7.89 -18.33
C GLU A 87 -13.71 -7.13 -17.68
N THR A 88 -13.35 -5.94 -18.17
CA THR A 88 -12.32 -5.12 -17.52
C THR A 88 -12.76 -4.68 -16.11
N TRP A 89 -14.04 -4.32 -15.94
CA TRP A 89 -14.62 -4.07 -14.61
C TRP A 89 -14.54 -5.30 -13.69
N TYR A 90 -14.81 -6.49 -14.22
CA TYR A 90 -14.72 -7.72 -13.46
C TYR A 90 -13.28 -8.03 -13.03
N GLN A 91 -12.30 -7.86 -13.92
CA GLN A 91 -10.88 -8.01 -13.58
C GLN A 91 -10.44 -7.03 -12.50
N ALA A 92 -10.84 -5.75 -12.60
CA ALA A 92 -10.55 -4.75 -11.59
C ALA A 92 -11.17 -5.10 -10.23
N ALA A 93 -12.42 -5.60 -10.22
CA ALA A 93 -13.07 -6.05 -9.00
C ALA A 93 -12.37 -7.27 -8.36
N LEU A 94 -11.90 -8.22 -9.18
CA LEU A 94 -11.13 -9.37 -8.70
C LEU A 94 -9.76 -8.96 -8.13
N PHE A 95 -9.17 -7.88 -8.63
CA PHE A 95 -7.87 -7.37 -8.16
C PHE A 95 -7.91 -6.89 -6.70
N ASN A 96 -9.08 -6.52 -6.19
CA ASN A 96 -9.23 -6.10 -4.78
C ASN A 96 -8.91 -7.21 -3.77
N PHE A 97 -9.06 -8.49 -4.14
CA PHE A 97 -8.73 -9.61 -3.24
C PHE A 97 -7.22 -9.72 -2.96
N PRO A 98 -6.34 -9.89 -3.97
CA PRO A 98 -4.91 -9.88 -3.72
C PRO A 98 -4.41 -8.53 -3.19
N LEU A 99 -5.03 -7.42 -3.58
CA LEU A 99 -4.65 -6.10 -3.06
C LEU A 99 -4.93 -5.97 -1.55
N SER A 100 -6.10 -6.41 -1.09
CA SER A 100 -6.41 -6.45 0.34
C SER A 100 -5.44 -7.34 1.10
N PHE A 101 -5.14 -8.53 0.59
CA PHE A 101 -4.19 -9.44 1.20
C PHE A 101 -2.78 -8.84 1.26
N HIS A 102 -2.33 -8.24 0.15
CA HIS A 102 -1.03 -7.57 0.03
C HIS A 102 -0.84 -6.52 1.13
N HIS A 103 -1.76 -5.56 1.20
CA HIS A 103 -1.69 -4.49 2.20
C HIS A 103 -1.83 -5.02 3.63
N LEU A 104 -2.68 -6.03 3.87
CA LEU A 104 -2.82 -6.63 5.19
C LEU A 104 -1.50 -7.28 5.63
N VAL A 105 -0.87 -8.07 4.78
CA VAL A 105 0.42 -8.72 5.08
C VAL A 105 1.51 -7.68 5.30
N GLY A 106 1.63 -6.69 4.42
CA GLY A 106 2.65 -5.65 4.55
C GLY A 106 2.48 -4.83 5.83
N GLY A 107 1.24 -4.51 6.22
CA GLY A 107 0.94 -3.90 7.52
C GLY A 107 1.27 -4.82 8.70
N LEU A 108 0.88 -6.10 8.65
CA LEU A 108 1.11 -7.06 9.73
C LEU A 108 2.61 -7.30 10.00
N LEU A 109 3.48 -7.16 9.01
CA LEU A 109 4.93 -7.22 9.21
C LEU A 109 5.46 -6.12 10.15
N CYS A 110 4.74 -5.02 10.35
CA CYS A 110 5.11 -3.97 11.29
C CYS A 110 4.66 -4.23 12.73
N VAL A 111 3.71 -5.16 12.96
CA VAL A 111 3.14 -5.45 14.29
C VAL A 111 4.21 -5.74 15.35
N PRO A 112 5.25 -6.57 15.09
CA PRO A 112 6.30 -6.82 16.07
C PRO A 112 7.01 -5.56 16.56
N SER A 113 7.25 -4.60 15.65
CA SER A 113 7.93 -3.36 16.02
C SER A 113 7.01 -2.36 16.71
N VAL A 114 5.73 -2.32 16.34
CA VAL A 114 4.77 -1.35 16.88
C VAL A 114 4.30 -1.73 18.27
N PHE A 115 4.01 -3.02 18.49
CA PHE A 115 3.40 -3.50 19.73
C PHE A 115 4.35 -4.26 20.66
N GLY A 116 5.58 -4.56 20.22
CA GLY A 116 6.57 -5.27 21.03
C GLY A 116 6.15 -6.73 21.31
N VAL A 117 6.09 -7.56 20.27
CA VAL A 117 5.67 -8.96 20.39
C VAL A 117 6.70 -9.78 21.18
N PRO A 118 6.31 -10.45 22.28
CA PRO A 118 7.23 -11.27 23.07
C PRO A 118 7.91 -12.37 22.24
N GLY A 119 9.21 -12.59 22.47
CA GLY A 119 10.00 -13.61 21.77
C GLY A 119 10.59 -13.17 20.43
N ILE A 120 10.27 -11.98 19.94
CA ILE A 120 10.89 -11.40 18.73
C ILE A 120 11.89 -10.32 19.15
N SER A 121 13.15 -10.46 18.74
CA SER A 121 14.17 -9.42 19.00
C SER A 121 13.83 -8.12 18.27
N LYS A 122 14.28 -6.98 18.82
CA LYS A 122 14.02 -5.67 18.20
C LYS A 122 14.59 -5.59 16.79
N GLU A 123 15.72 -6.21 16.54
CA GLU A 123 16.41 -6.25 15.25
C GLU A 123 15.56 -6.97 14.19
N VAL A 124 14.97 -8.12 14.56
CA VAL A 124 14.06 -8.87 13.69
C VAL A 124 12.76 -8.10 13.49
N ALA A 125 12.21 -7.50 14.54
CA ALA A 125 11.01 -6.67 14.44
C ALA A 125 11.18 -5.50 13.46
N PHE A 126 12.34 -4.81 13.50
CA PHE A 126 12.66 -3.74 12.56
C PHE A 126 12.95 -4.25 11.15
N ALA A 127 13.53 -5.45 10.99
CA ALA A 127 13.70 -6.08 9.69
C ALA A 127 12.35 -6.41 9.03
N LEU A 128 11.41 -6.98 9.79
CA LEU A 128 10.06 -7.28 9.32
C LEU A 128 9.34 -5.99 8.88
N ALA A 129 9.39 -4.93 9.68
CA ALA A 129 8.75 -3.66 9.32
C ALA A 129 9.33 -3.04 8.02
N ARG A 130 10.66 -3.11 7.83
CA ARG A 130 11.30 -2.69 6.57
C ARG A 130 10.87 -3.56 5.38
N HIS A 131 10.71 -4.87 5.58
CA HIS A 131 10.10 -5.73 4.56
C HIS A 131 8.65 -5.35 4.25
N GLY A 132 7.85 -5.00 5.26
CA GLY A 132 6.48 -4.49 5.06
C GLY A 132 6.46 -3.21 4.23
N ALA A 133 7.38 -2.28 4.50
CA ALA A 133 7.55 -1.07 3.71
C ALA A 133 7.89 -1.38 2.25
N LEU A 134 8.90 -2.24 2.03
CA LEU A 134 9.36 -2.64 0.71
C LEU A 134 8.30 -3.44 -0.06
N PHE A 135 7.46 -4.20 0.64
CA PHE A 135 6.44 -5.02 0.00
C PHE A 135 5.47 -4.14 -0.81
N GLU A 136 5.01 -3.05 -0.22
CA GLU A 136 4.18 -2.05 -0.90
C GLU A 136 4.91 -1.37 -2.05
N THR A 137 6.11 -0.83 -1.82
CA THR A 137 6.88 -0.17 -2.87
C THR A 137 7.23 -1.11 -4.02
N ALA A 138 7.40 -2.40 -3.74
CA ALA A 138 7.61 -3.43 -4.75
C ALA A 138 6.37 -3.65 -5.62
N TRP A 139 5.17 -3.60 -5.04
CA TRP A 139 3.93 -3.59 -5.80
C TRP A 139 3.82 -2.33 -6.67
N GLU A 140 4.05 -1.15 -6.11
CA GLU A 140 4.00 0.12 -6.84
C GLU A 140 4.98 0.15 -8.02
N PHE A 141 6.22 -0.29 -7.78
CA PHE A 141 7.25 -0.41 -8.82
C PHE A 141 6.81 -1.39 -9.92
N GLN A 142 6.33 -2.57 -9.53
CA GLN A 142 5.81 -3.56 -10.47
C GLN A 142 4.65 -3.02 -11.30
N ASP A 143 3.73 -2.27 -10.68
CA ASP A 143 2.58 -1.65 -11.35
C ASP A 143 3.07 -0.62 -12.37
N ILE A 144 3.99 0.28 -12.01
CA ILE A 144 4.61 1.24 -12.94
C ILE A 144 5.22 0.53 -14.16
N VAL A 145 6.04 -0.51 -13.94
CA VAL A 145 6.65 -1.29 -15.03
C VAL A 145 5.58 -1.95 -15.91
N THR A 146 4.52 -2.50 -15.30
CA THR A 146 3.43 -3.13 -16.05
C THR A 146 2.66 -2.11 -16.89
N ARG A 147 2.39 -0.92 -16.37
CA ARG A 147 1.70 0.14 -17.11
C ARG A 147 2.56 0.72 -18.21
N PHE A 148 3.85 0.90 -17.97
CA PHE A 148 4.80 1.31 -18.99
C PHE A 148 4.88 0.29 -20.13
N TYR A 149 4.95 -1.00 -19.80
CA TYR A 149 4.86 -2.08 -20.78
C TYR A 149 3.53 -2.03 -21.56
N GLN A 150 2.40 -1.85 -20.89
CA GLN A 150 1.10 -1.73 -21.57
C GLN A 150 1.08 -0.52 -22.51
N PHE A 151 1.59 0.63 -22.09
CA PHE A 151 1.65 1.84 -22.90
C PHE A 151 2.46 1.64 -24.19
N ILE A 152 3.60 0.96 -24.12
CA ILE A 152 4.47 0.73 -25.28
C ILE A 152 3.94 -0.39 -26.19
N PHE A 153 3.44 -1.48 -25.61
CA PHE A 153 3.24 -2.74 -26.33
C PHE A 153 1.78 -3.18 -26.47
N LYS A 154 0.79 -2.46 -25.91
CA LYS A 154 -0.64 -2.82 -26.02
C LYS A 154 -1.42 -1.75 -26.77
N GLU A 155 -2.06 -2.14 -27.86
CA GLU A 155 -2.92 -1.23 -28.65
C GLU A 155 -4.07 -0.65 -27.81
N ASN A 156 -4.61 -1.44 -26.89
CA ASN A 156 -5.71 -1.04 -26.01
C ASN A 156 -5.25 -0.42 -24.67
N TRP A 157 -4.03 0.13 -24.58
CA TRP A 157 -3.47 0.61 -23.31
C TRP A 157 -4.33 1.66 -22.61
N ARG A 158 -5.01 2.56 -23.34
CA ARG A 158 -5.87 3.61 -22.77
C ARG A 158 -7.06 3.03 -21.99
N LYS A 159 -7.53 1.86 -22.41
CA LYS A 159 -8.61 1.12 -21.74
C LYS A 159 -8.11 0.42 -20.48
N LEU A 160 -6.88 -0.10 -20.51
CA LEU A 160 -6.21 -0.71 -19.35
C LEU A 160 -5.74 0.34 -18.33
N ASN A 161 -5.53 1.58 -18.79
CA ASN A 161 -4.99 2.69 -18.02
C ASN A 161 -5.87 3.94 -18.19
N PRO A 162 -7.14 3.90 -17.76
CA PRO A 162 -7.99 5.08 -17.88
C PRO A 162 -7.40 6.25 -17.08
N PRO A 163 -7.54 7.51 -17.55
CA PRO A 163 -6.89 8.65 -16.92
C PRO A 163 -7.18 8.82 -15.42
N GLY A 164 -8.40 8.50 -14.97
CA GLY A 164 -8.75 8.53 -13.55
C GLY A 164 -7.91 7.57 -12.72
N LEU A 165 -7.66 6.35 -13.22
CA LEU A 165 -6.84 5.36 -12.54
C LEU A 165 -5.39 5.84 -12.45
N LEU A 166 -4.82 6.34 -13.55
CA LEU A 166 -3.45 6.87 -13.55
C LEU A 166 -3.28 8.03 -12.58
N LYS A 167 -4.27 8.92 -12.45
CA LYS A 167 -4.25 10.01 -11.46
C LYS A 167 -4.25 9.47 -10.03
N ILE A 168 -5.15 8.54 -9.71
CA ILE A 168 -5.24 7.93 -8.38
C ILE A 168 -3.93 7.22 -8.01
N LEU A 169 -3.37 6.43 -8.94
CA LEU A 169 -2.13 5.72 -8.69
C LEU A 169 -0.94 6.67 -8.58
N ALA A 170 -0.89 7.75 -9.36
CA ALA A 170 0.18 8.74 -9.24
C ALA A 170 0.18 9.40 -7.85
N ILE A 171 -0.98 9.83 -7.34
CA ILE A 171 -1.06 10.44 -6.01
C ILE A 171 -0.81 9.42 -4.88
N HIS A 172 -1.22 8.16 -5.09
CA HIS A 172 -1.10 7.09 -4.11
C HIS A 172 0.35 6.56 -4.05
N HIS A 173 0.91 6.16 -5.20
CA HIS A 173 2.23 5.52 -5.29
C HIS A 173 3.39 6.48 -5.03
N ALA A 174 3.17 7.80 -5.13
CA ALA A 174 4.20 8.78 -4.82
C ALA A 174 4.75 8.60 -3.39
N CYS A 175 3.93 8.13 -2.44
CA CYS A 175 4.36 7.89 -1.08
C CYS A 175 5.41 6.77 -0.98
N GLY A 176 5.10 5.56 -1.45
CA GLY A 176 6.03 4.45 -1.34
C GLY A 176 7.26 4.65 -2.23
N MET A 177 7.07 5.04 -3.49
CA MET A 177 8.14 5.22 -4.47
C MET A 177 9.18 6.27 -4.07
N CYS A 178 8.76 7.36 -3.41
CA CYS A 178 9.67 8.43 -3.02
C CYS A 178 10.25 8.23 -1.61
N ALA A 179 9.44 7.74 -0.66
CA ALA A 179 9.82 7.80 0.75
C ALA A 179 10.41 6.48 1.29
N VAL A 180 9.99 5.30 0.83
CA VAL A 180 10.30 4.05 1.53
C VAL A 180 11.79 3.72 1.57
N ILE A 181 12.51 3.80 0.45
CA ILE A 181 13.95 3.51 0.46
C ILE A 181 14.70 4.51 1.36
N PRO A 182 14.55 5.84 1.19
CA PRO A 182 15.15 6.80 2.11
C PRO A 182 14.77 6.55 3.58
N MET A 183 13.50 6.28 3.88
CA MET A 183 13.06 6.03 5.24
C MET A 183 13.64 4.73 5.83
N ASN A 184 13.78 3.66 5.04
CA ASN A 184 14.46 2.44 5.50
C ASN A 184 15.95 2.68 5.78
N LEU A 185 16.63 3.48 4.95
CA LEU A 185 18.05 3.79 5.13
C LEU A 185 18.29 4.63 6.38
N TYR A 186 17.50 5.68 6.61
CA TYR A 186 17.76 6.66 7.68
C TYR A 186 16.96 6.40 8.95
N PHE A 187 15.74 5.88 8.83
CA PHE A 187 14.78 5.71 9.92
C PHE A 187 14.24 4.27 10.04
N GLY A 188 14.90 3.27 9.44
CA GLY A 188 14.45 1.87 9.44
C GLY A 188 14.41 1.15 10.80
N ASN A 189 14.77 1.85 11.88
CA ASN A 189 14.61 1.39 13.27
C ASN A 189 13.62 2.27 14.06
N SER A 190 12.91 3.18 13.40
CA SER A 190 11.96 4.10 14.02
C SER A 190 10.59 3.45 14.13
N VAL A 191 10.11 3.27 15.36
CA VAL A 191 8.76 2.74 15.61
C VAL A 191 7.68 3.65 15.01
N LEU A 192 7.89 4.97 14.98
CA LEU A 192 6.95 5.91 14.35
C LEU A 192 6.79 5.66 12.85
N TYR A 193 7.88 5.32 12.17
CA TYR A 193 7.85 4.98 10.75
C TYR A 193 7.17 3.62 10.53
N HIS A 194 7.45 2.64 11.38
CA HIS A 194 6.80 1.33 11.29
C HIS A 194 5.30 1.42 11.59
N GLU A 195 4.90 2.28 12.52
CA GLU A 195 3.50 2.59 12.81
C GLU A 195 2.83 3.26 11.61
N SER A 196 3.49 4.17 10.89
CA SER A 196 2.89 4.81 9.71
C SER A 196 2.61 3.79 8.61
N ILE A 197 3.53 2.84 8.41
CA ILE A 197 3.34 1.70 7.49
C ILE A 197 2.17 0.81 7.95
N PHE A 198 2.14 0.45 9.23
CA PHE A 198 1.05 -0.37 9.80
C PHE A 198 -0.32 0.30 9.59
N LEU A 199 -0.41 1.58 9.90
CA LEU A 199 -1.65 2.34 9.75
C LEU A 199 -2.03 2.45 8.28
N LEU A 200 -1.10 2.78 7.38
CA LEU A 200 -1.39 2.90 5.95
C LEU A 200 -1.78 1.55 5.34
N GLN A 201 -0.90 0.56 5.38
CA GLN A 201 -1.14 -0.71 4.70
C GLN A 201 -2.15 -1.58 5.46
N GLY A 202 -1.97 -1.77 6.77
CA GLY A 202 -2.85 -2.61 7.57
C GLY A 202 -4.31 -2.16 7.51
N ALA A 203 -4.55 -0.84 7.62
CA ALA A 203 -5.90 -0.29 7.47
C ALA A 203 -6.45 -0.45 6.05
N ALA A 204 -5.63 -0.29 5.01
CA ALA A 204 -6.07 -0.52 3.63
C ALA A 204 -6.49 -1.98 3.43
N GLY A 205 -5.72 -2.94 3.97
CA GLY A 205 -6.05 -4.35 3.95
C GLY A 205 -7.40 -4.65 4.61
N ILE A 206 -7.63 -4.12 5.82
CA ILE A 206 -8.89 -4.26 6.57
C ILE A 206 -10.05 -3.61 5.81
N SER A 207 -9.87 -2.38 5.32
CA SER A 207 -10.92 -1.62 4.64
C SER A 207 -11.32 -2.26 3.31
N ILE A 208 -10.36 -2.59 2.44
CA ILE A 208 -10.62 -3.23 1.14
C ILE A 208 -11.20 -4.63 1.35
N GLY A 209 -10.70 -5.40 2.32
CA GLY A 209 -11.19 -6.73 2.62
C GLY A 209 -12.63 -6.72 3.14
N SER A 210 -12.92 -5.85 4.11
CA SER A 210 -14.27 -5.67 4.67
C SER A 210 -15.26 -5.22 3.61
N GLN A 211 -14.87 -4.26 2.76
CA GLN A 211 -15.70 -3.77 1.67
C GLN A 211 -15.92 -4.83 0.60
N SER A 212 -14.89 -5.57 0.22
CA SER A 212 -14.99 -6.66 -0.76
C SER A 212 -15.94 -7.74 -0.27
N TYR A 213 -15.87 -8.10 1.02
CA TYR A 213 -16.83 -9.01 1.64
C TYR A 213 -18.25 -8.43 1.67
N ALA A 214 -18.41 -7.15 2.06
CA ALA A 214 -19.71 -6.47 2.07
C ALA A 214 -20.39 -6.52 0.70
N TYR A 215 -19.62 -6.41 -0.40
CA TYR A 215 -20.15 -6.48 -1.76
C TYR A 215 -20.63 -7.87 -2.20
N THR A 216 -20.30 -8.91 -1.45
CA THR A 216 -20.80 -10.28 -1.67
C THR A 216 -22.10 -10.59 -0.93
N LEU A 217 -22.54 -9.72 -0.01
CA LEU A 217 -23.74 -9.93 0.79
C LEU A 217 -25.02 -9.77 -0.04
N ASP A 218 -26.07 -10.55 0.25
CA ASP A 218 -27.33 -10.44 -0.48
C ASP A 218 -28.18 -9.31 0.09
N LEU A 219 -28.20 -8.16 -0.60
CA LEU A 219 -28.93 -6.97 -0.14
C LEU A 219 -30.46 -7.11 -0.18
N LYS A 220 -30.98 -8.26 -0.63
CA LYS A 220 -32.40 -8.60 -0.50
C LYS A 220 -32.75 -9.20 0.87
N LYS A 221 -31.76 -9.57 1.68
CA LYS A 221 -31.93 -10.14 3.01
C LYS A 221 -31.60 -9.11 4.08
N ASP A 222 -32.53 -8.84 4.98
CA ASP A 222 -32.35 -7.84 6.05
C ASP A 222 -31.12 -8.11 6.94
N SER A 223 -30.86 -9.39 7.22
CA SER A 223 -29.67 -9.80 8.00
C SER A 223 -28.35 -9.46 7.29
N ASP A 224 -28.31 -9.55 5.97
CA ASP A 224 -27.12 -9.21 5.17
C ASP A 224 -27.00 -7.69 4.98
N VAL A 225 -28.13 -6.96 4.90
CA VAL A 225 -28.13 -5.49 4.96
C VAL A 225 -27.58 -4.98 6.30
N PHE A 226 -27.94 -5.62 7.41
CA PHE A 226 -27.40 -5.29 8.72
C PHE A 226 -25.88 -5.52 8.79
N LYS A 227 -25.40 -6.68 8.30
CA LYS A 227 -23.95 -6.95 8.18
C LYS A 227 -23.24 -5.92 7.30
N TYR A 228 -23.82 -5.55 6.16
CA TYR A 228 -23.28 -4.53 5.26
C TYR A 228 -23.08 -3.19 5.98
N LYS A 229 -24.08 -2.77 6.78
CA LYS A 229 -24.00 -1.55 7.58
C LYS A 229 -22.90 -1.62 8.63
N ILE A 230 -22.80 -2.74 9.37
CA ILE A 230 -21.70 -2.94 10.35
C ILE A 230 -20.33 -2.86 9.66
N LEU A 231 -20.13 -3.56 8.54
CA LEU A 231 -18.87 -3.52 7.81
C LEU A 231 -18.54 -2.11 7.30
N SER A 232 -19.55 -1.37 6.82
CA SER A 232 -19.37 0.02 6.39
C SER A 232 -18.98 0.95 7.56
N LEU A 233 -19.56 0.75 8.74
CA LEU A 233 -19.18 1.47 9.96
C LEU A 233 -17.76 1.12 10.41
N ILE A 234 -17.35 -0.15 10.33
CA ILE A 234 -15.96 -0.57 10.60
C ILE A 234 -15.00 0.13 9.65
N VAL A 235 -15.28 0.14 8.34
CA VAL A 235 -14.46 0.82 7.34
C VAL A 235 -14.34 2.31 7.64
N LEU A 236 -15.45 2.97 7.99
CA LEU A 236 -15.43 4.39 8.34
C LEU A 236 -14.60 4.66 9.60
N ALA A 237 -14.77 3.86 10.66
CA ALA A 237 -14.01 4.00 11.89
C ALA A 237 -12.50 3.82 11.65
N VAL A 238 -12.13 2.80 10.87
CA VAL A 238 -10.74 2.55 10.47
C VAL A 238 -10.19 3.74 9.68
N ILE A 239 -10.91 4.28 8.70
CA ILE A 239 -10.46 5.42 7.90
C ILE A 239 -10.33 6.67 8.78
N LEU A 240 -11.31 7.00 9.62
CA LEU A 240 -11.25 8.16 10.50
C LEU A 240 -10.03 8.10 11.43
N TYR A 241 -9.78 6.95 12.06
CA TYR A 241 -8.63 6.81 12.93
C TYR A 241 -7.30 6.86 12.17
N THR A 242 -7.16 6.07 11.11
CA THR A 242 -5.87 5.81 10.45
C THR A 242 -5.52 6.79 9.34
N ARG A 243 -6.47 7.57 8.82
CA ARG A 243 -6.27 8.53 7.71
C ARG A 243 -6.52 9.98 8.10
N VAL A 244 -7.22 10.20 9.20
CA VAL A 244 -7.45 11.53 9.75
C VAL A 244 -6.67 11.65 11.05
N PHE A 245 -7.18 11.13 12.17
CA PHE A 245 -6.66 11.46 13.49
C PHE A 245 -5.20 11.06 13.70
N ARG A 246 -4.87 9.77 13.60
CA ARG A 246 -3.51 9.28 13.86
C ARG A 246 -2.56 9.64 12.72
N PHE A 247 -3.05 9.71 11.47
CA PHE A 247 -2.25 10.12 10.32
C PHE A 247 -1.65 11.52 10.51
N PHE A 248 -2.47 12.49 10.94
CA PHE A 248 -1.99 13.85 11.17
C PHE A 248 -1.01 13.93 12.34
N SER A 249 -1.33 13.32 13.50
CA SER A 249 -0.44 13.38 14.66
C SER A 249 0.91 12.70 14.37
N LEU A 250 0.88 11.50 13.78
CA LEU A 250 2.09 10.74 13.46
C LEU A 250 2.90 11.42 12.35
N GLY A 251 2.23 12.04 11.39
CA GLY A 251 2.86 12.85 10.35
C GLY A 251 3.66 14.02 10.93
N LEU A 252 3.13 14.72 11.93
CA LEU A 252 3.84 15.81 12.62
C LEU A 252 5.05 15.31 13.41
N GLU A 253 4.92 14.18 14.10
CA GLU A 253 6.02 13.54 14.84
C GLU A 253 7.16 13.14 13.89
N LEU A 254 6.84 12.45 12.78
CA LEU A 254 7.82 12.08 11.76
C LEU A 254 8.42 13.29 11.05
N ALA A 255 7.62 14.30 10.73
CA ALA A 255 8.09 15.55 10.15
C ALA A 255 9.15 16.23 11.03
N THR A 256 8.89 16.31 12.34
CA THR A 256 9.83 16.87 13.32
C THR A 256 11.13 16.07 13.36
N LEU A 257 11.03 14.74 13.40
CA LEU A 257 12.18 13.83 13.39
C LEU A 257 13.04 14.01 12.12
N MET A 258 12.41 14.09 10.95
CA MET A 258 13.10 14.24 9.67
C MET A 258 13.72 15.63 9.52
N TYR A 259 13.02 16.69 9.93
CA TYR A 259 13.53 18.06 9.87
C TYR A 259 14.80 18.24 10.70
N GLY A 260 14.86 17.63 11.90
CA GLY A 260 16.05 17.66 12.75
C GLY A 260 17.22 16.80 12.24
N SER A 261 16.97 15.86 11.31
CA SER A 261 17.97 14.87 10.89
C SER A 261 18.46 15.05 9.45
N ASN A 262 17.55 15.19 8.49
CA ASN A 262 17.86 15.30 7.06
C ASN A 262 16.74 16.05 6.32
N PHE A 263 17.00 17.31 5.96
CA PHE A 263 16.03 18.19 5.31
C PHE A 263 15.56 17.68 3.94
N ALA A 264 16.42 17.00 3.18
CA ALA A 264 16.03 16.46 1.88
C ALA A 264 14.97 15.35 2.02
N ILE A 265 15.15 14.46 3.01
CA ILE A 265 14.16 13.42 3.31
C ILE A 265 12.87 14.04 3.85
N PHE A 266 12.98 15.04 4.71
CA PHE A 266 11.82 15.81 5.19
C PHE A 266 11.01 16.40 4.01
N ALA A 267 11.66 17.13 3.11
CA ALA A 267 10.98 17.77 1.97
C ALA A 267 10.29 16.73 1.07
N LEU A 268 10.99 15.62 0.78
CA LEU A 268 10.45 14.53 -0.03
C LEU A 268 9.24 13.86 0.62
N ALA A 269 9.35 13.55 1.92
CA ALA A 269 8.28 12.92 2.68
C ALA A 269 7.07 13.85 2.84
N MET A 270 7.28 15.17 3.00
CA MET A 270 6.18 16.14 3.06
C MET A 270 5.43 16.22 1.74
N ALA A 271 6.14 16.32 0.61
CA ALA A 271 5.51 16.33 -0.71
C ALA A 271 4.68 15.06 -0.95
N ALA A 272 5.25 13.89 -0.63
CA ALA A 272 4.56 12.62 -0.80
C ALA A 272 3.35 12.47 0.16
N SER A 273 3.47 12.94 1.41
CA SER A 273 2.38 12.93 2.39
C SER A 273 1.24 13.88 2.02
N SER A 274 1.51 14.99 1.34
CA SER A 274 0.48 15.88 0.81
C SER A 274 -0.36 15.20 -0.27
N LEU A 275 0.27 14.43 -1.17
CA LEU A 275 -0.46 13.65 -2.18
C LEU A 275 -1.29 12.53 -1.54
N MET A 276 -0.72 11.83 -0.56
CA MET A 276 -1.46 10.82 0.21
C MET A 276 -2.64 11.43 0.99
N SER A 277 -2.51 12.66 1.49
CA SER A 277 -3.63 13.38 2.14
C SER A 277 -4.81 13.59 1.19
N ILE A 278 -4.56 13.91 -0.09
CA ILE A 278 -5.62 14.04 -1.10
C ILE A 278 -6.32 12.69 -1.30
N PHE A 279 -5.55 11.61 -1.43
CA PHE A 279 -6.10 10.27 -1.55
C PHE A 279 -6.95 9.87 -0.32
N ASN A 280 -6.48 10.20 0.89
CA ASN A 280 -7.19 9.95 2.13
C ASN A 280 -8.55 10.65 2.21
N VAL A 281 -8.64 11.89 1.70
CA VAL A 281 -9.92 12.60 1.60
C VAL A 281 -10.88 11.87 0.66
N LEU A 282 -10.41 11.36 -0.48
CA LEU A 282 -11.26 10.58 -1.40
C LEU A 282 -11.81 9.31 -0.73
N LEU A 283 -10.97 8.60 0.03
CA LEU A 283 -11.40 7.42 0.78
C LEU A 283 -12.43 7.76 1.87
N LEU A 284 -12.24 8.86 2.58
CA LEU A 284 -13.19 9.32 3.61
C LEU A 284 -14.55 9.67 3.00
N LEU A 285 -14.57 10.40 1.88
CA LEU A 285 -15.82 10.76 1.20
C LEU A 285 -16.57 9.52 0.70
N ASP A 286 -15.86 8.54 0.14
CA ASP A 286 -16.46 7.27 -0.29
C ASP A 286 -17.01 6.46 0.91
N ALA A 287 -16.30 6.45 2.05
CA ALA A 287 -16.79 5.80 3.27
C ALA A 287 -18.04 6.48 3.85
N LEU A 288 -18.07 7.82 3.91
CA LEU A 288 -19.22 8.59 4.36
C LEU A 288 -20.46 8.35 3.48
N LYS A 289 -20.27 8.28 2.15
CA LYS A 289 -21.36 8.03 1.20
C LYS A 289 -22.00 6.64 1.35
N LYS A 290 -21.30 5.66 1.92
CA LYS A 290 -21.84 4.31 2.12
C LYS A 290 -22.71 4.18 3.38
N ILE A 291 -22.59 5.10 4.32
CA ILE A 291 -23.38 5.11 5.56
C ILE A 291 -24.62 6.01 5.47
N SER A 292 -24.64 6.97 4.54
CA SER A 292 -25.79 7.83 4.24
C SER A 292 -26.85 7.09 3.42
#